data_AF-A0A139DND1-F1
#
_entry.id   AF-A0A139DND1-F1
#
_cell.length_a   1.000
_cell.length_b   1.000
_cell.length_c   1.000
_cell.angle_alpha   90.00
_cell.angle_beta   90.00
_cell.angle_gamma   90.00
#
_symmetry.space_group_name_H-M   'P 1'
#
loop_
_entity.id
_entity.type
_entity.pdbx_description
1 polymer ?
#
loop_
_entity_poly.entity_id
_entity_poly.type
_entity_poly.pdbx_seq_one_letter_code
_entity_poly.pdbx_strand_id
1 'polypeptide(L)'
;ADFVAPLVPIGLGAGRIGNFINGELWGKPTDVPWGMVFPQAPDSLARHPSQLYQFALEGVALFVILWWFSSKPRPKMAVSGLFLIGYGVFRFLVEFVRQPDPQLGYLAFGWLTMGQVLSLPMILAGAVLMFIAYRRNA
;
A
#
# COMPACT_ATOMS: atom_id res chain seq x y z
N ALA A 1 17.84 6.26 5.03
CA ALA A 1 16.50 5.97 4.52
C ALA A 1 16.32 6.47 3.08
N ASP A 2 16.57 7.75 2.76
CA ASP A 2 16.30 8.33 1.43
C ASP A 2 16.88 7.59 0.22
N PHE A 3 18.08 7.00 0.33
CA PHE A 3 18.69 6.25 -0.76
C PHE A 3 17.99 4.91 -1.05
N VAL A 4 17.46 4.25 -0.01
CA VAL A 4 16.84 2.92 -0.11
C VAL A 4 15.34 3.02 -0.38
N ALA A 5 14.71 4.13 -0.01
CA ALA A 5 13.27 4.34 -0.14
C ALA A 5 12.71 4.05 -1.56
N PRO A 6 13.37 4.43 -2.66
CA PRO A 6 12.92 4.10 -4.01
C PRO A 6 13.01 2.60 -4.37
N LEU A 7 13.80 1.80 -3.64
CA LEU A 7 13.97 0.36 -3.91
C LEU A 7 12.94 -0.50 -3.16
N VAL A 8 12.39 0.01 -2.05
CA VAL A 8 11.39 -0.70 -1.24
C VAL A 8 10.16 -1.16 -2.04
N PRO A 9 9.58 -0.33 -2.94
CA PRO A 9 8.42 -0.75 -3.73
C PRO A 9 8.66 -1.97 -4.61
N ILE A 10 9.90 -2.22 -5.07
CA ILE A 10 10.21 -3.41 -5.88
C ILE A 10 10.01 -4.67 -5.02
N GLY A 11 10.53 -4.66 -3.79
CA GLY A 11 10.35 -5.76 -2.84
C GLY A 11 8.88 -5.96 -2.45
N LEU A 12 8.15 -4.86 -2.20
CA LEU A 12 6.71 -4.91 -1.93
C LEU A 12 5.96 -5.53 -3.11
N GLY A 13 6.18 -5.03 -4.33
CA GLY A 13 5.55 -5.52 -5.55
C GLY A 13 5.81 -7.01 -5.78
N ALA A 14 7.07 -7.45 -5.67
CA ALA A 14 7.41 -8.86 -5.81
C ALA A 14 6.70 -9.75 -4.79
N GLY A 15 6.63 -9.30 -3.52
CA GLY A 15 5.86 -10.01 -2.48
C GLY A 15 4.38 -10.15 -2.82
N ARG A 16 3.76 -9.10 -3.37
CA ARG A 16 2.34 -9.13 -3.77
C ARG A 16 2.07 -10.02 -4.97
N ILE A 17 2.98 -10.09 -5.93
CA ILE A 17 2.91 -11.06 -7.02
C ILE A 17 3.03 -12.49 -6.46
N GLY A 18 3.93 -12.73 -5.49
CA GLY A 18 4.00 -13.99 -4.77
C GLY A 18 2.66 -14.36 -4.11
N ASN A 19 2.03 -13.42 -3.40
CA ASN A 19 0.71 -13.66 -2.80
C ASN A 19 -0.36 -13.98 -3.87
N PHE A 20 -0.30 -13.33 -5.03
CA PHE A 20 -1.22 -13.60 -6.13
C PHE A 20 -1.03 -15.01 -6.72
N ILE A 21 0.22 -15.42 -6.95
CA ILE A 21 0.57 -16.76 -7.47
C ILE A 21 0.16 -17.86 -6.48
N ASN A 22 0.41 -17.63 -5.19
CA ASN A 22 -0.01 -18.53 -4.12
C ASN A 22 -1.54 -18.55 -3.93
N GLY A 23 -2.23 -17.55 -4.50
CA GLY A 23 -3.67 -17.37 -4.35
C GLY A 23 -4.05 -17.06 -2.91
N GLU A 24 -3.33 -16.21 -2.19
CA GLU A 24 -3.56 -15.86 -0.77
C GLU A 24 -3.78 -14.34 -0.57
N LEU A 25 -4.41 -13.92 0.52
CA LEU A 25 -4.68 -12.50 0.85
C LEU A 25 -5.56 -11.76 -0.18
N TRP A 26 -6.55 -12.47 -0.71
CA TRP A 26 -7.57 -11.91 -1.59
C TRP A 26 -8.51 -10.93 -0.87
N GLY A 27 -9.27 -10.17 -1.66
CA GLY A 27 -10.17 -9.14 -1.16
C GLY A 27 -11.56 -9.67 -0.79
N LYS A 28 -12.43 -8.72 -0.47
CA LYS A 28 -13.85 -8.99 -0.19
C LYS A 28 -14.56 -9.53 -1.45
N PRO A 29 -15.65 -10.31 -1.30
CA PRO A 29 -16.53 -10.66 -2.40
C PRO A 29 -16.99 -9.42 -3.17
N THR A 30 -17.12 -9.53 -4.48
CA THR A 30 -17.39 -8.39 -5.35
C THR A 30 -18.07 -8.80 -6.64
N ASP A 31 -18.87 -7.88 -7.18
CA ASP A 31 -19.58 -8.04 -8.45
C ASP A 31 -18.91 -7.26 -9.61
N VAL A 32 -17.73 -6.68 -9.38
CA VAL A 32 -17.00 -5.97 -10.44
C VAL A 32 -16.55 -6.95 -11.54
N PRO A 33 -16.49 -6.52 -12.81
CA PRO A 33 -16.26 -7.44 -13.93
C PRO A 33 -14.86 -8.07 -13.98
N TRP A 34 -13.91 -7.56 -13.19
CA TRP A 34 -12.56 -8.12 -13.02
C TRP A 34 -12.37 -8.86 -11.69
N GLY A 35 -13.47 -9.17 -10.98
CA GLY A 35 -13.44 -10.06 -9.83
C GLY A 35 -12.92 -11.44 -10.23
N MET A 36 -12.14 -12.08 -9.35
CA MET A 36 -11.57 -13.40 -9.60
C MET A 36 -12.02 -14.41 -8.55
N VAL A 37 -12.29 -15.63 -9.00
CA VAL A 37 -12.54 -16.78 -8.13
C VAL A 37 -11.19 -17.42 -7.80
N PHE A 38 -10.84 -17.46 -6.53
CA PHE A 38 -9.58 -18.05 -6.07
C PHE A 38 -9.83 -19.49 -5.64
N PRO A 39 -9.12 -20.50 -6.19
CA PRO A 39 -9.30 -21.91 -5.81
C PRO A 39 -9.06 -22.20 -4.32
N GLN A 40 -8.22 -21.40 -3.68
CA GLN A 40 -7.90 -21.49 -2.25
C GLN A 40 -8.96 -20.82 -1.36
N ALA A 41 -9.88 -20.04 -1.94
CA ALA A 41 -10.97 -19.47 -1.18
C ALA A 41 -11.97 -20.57 -0.77
N PRO A 42 -12.52 -20.51 0.46
CA PRO A 42 -13.48 -21.51 0.95
C PRO A 42 -14.82 -21.44 0.21
N ASP A 43 -15.05 -20.38 -0.56
CA ASP A 43 -16.25 -20.14 -1.35
C ASP A 43 -15.91 -19.98 -2.84
N SER A 44 -16.87 -20.27 -3.71
CA SER A 44 -16.75 -20.05 -5.16
C SER A 44 -17.15 -18.63 -5.59
N LEU A 45 -16.99 -17.65 -4.70
CA LEU A 45 -17.38 -16.26 -4.95
C LEU A 45 -16.26 -15.49 -5.67
N ALA A 46 -16.66 -14.62 -6.59
CA ALA A 46 -15.74 -13.67 -7.20
C ALA A 46 -15.30 -12.64 -6.15
N ARG A 47 -13.99 -12.39 -6.06
CA ARG A 47 -13.36 -11.54 -5.04
C ARG A 47 -12.44 -10.53 -5.69
N HIS A 48 -12.26 -9.39 -5.02
CA HIS A 48 -11.29 -8.42 -5.49
C HIS A 48 -9.87 -9.01 -5.44
N PRO A 49 -9.08 -8.95 -6.53
CA PRO A 49 -7.67 -9.32 -6.49
C PRO A 49 -6.82 -8.23 -5.83
N SER A 50 -7.00 -8.04 -4.52
CA SER A 50 -6.33 -7.00 -3.75
C SER A 50 -4.81 -7.07 -3.80
N GLN A 51 -4.24 -8.24 -4.07
CA GLN A 51 -2.81 -8.43 -4.28
C GLN A 51 -2.34 -7.71 -5.54
N LEU A 52 -3.11 -7.76 -6.64
CA LEU A 52 -2.80 -7.04 -7.88
C LEU A 52 -2.95 -5.52 -7.70
N TYR A 53 -3.91 -5.07 -6.88
CA TYR A 53 -4.02 -3.66 -6.54
C TYR A 53 -2.81 -3.18 -5.72
N GLN A 54 -2.35 -3.99 -4.75
CA GLN A 54 -1.15 -3.68 -3.97
C GLN A 54 0.10 -3.71 -4.85
N PHE A 55 0.23 -4.67 -5.75
CA PHE A 55 1.31 -4.70 -6.74
C PHE A 55 1.32 -3.43 -7.60
N ALA A 56 0.16 -3.04 -8.14
CA ALA A 56 0.04 -1.86 -8.99
C ALA A 56 0.32 -0.56 -8.22
N LEU A 57 -0.20 -0.42 -7.00
CA LEU A 57 -0.10 0.82 -6.21
C LEU A 57 1.16 0.86 -5.34
N GLU A 58 1.31 -0.08 -4.40
CA GLU A 58 2.45 -0.13 -3.45
C GLU A 58 3.76 -0.56 -4.15
N GLY A 59 3.67 -1.26 -5.29
CA GLY A 59 4.82 -1.66 -6.10
C GLY A 59 5.13 -0.69 -7.23
N VAL A 60 4.38 -0.77 -8.33
CA VAL A 60 4.69 -0.08 -9.59
C VAL A 60 4.52 1.44 -9.47
N ALA A 61 3.35 1.92 -9.04
CA ALA A 61 3.06 3.34 -8.97
C ALA A 61 3.96 4.03 -7.94
N LEU A 62 4.11 3.45 -6.74
CA LEU A 62 4.99 3.99 -5.71
C LEU A 62 6.46 4.03 -6.17
N PHE A 63 6.94 2.99 -6.87
CA PHE A 63 8.27 2.99 -7.48
C PHE A 63 8.44 4.17 -8.44
N VAL A 64 7.53 4.33 -9.41
CA VAL A 64 7.60 5.38 -10.43
C VAL A 64 7.59 6.77 -9.79
N ILE A 65 6.70 7.00 -8.81
CA ILE A 65 6.59 8.26 -8.08
C ILE A 65 7.91 8.59 -7.37
N LEU A 66 8.48 7.63 -6.63
CA LEU A 66 9.71 7.85 -5.87
C LEU A 66 10.90 8.03 -6.79
N TRP A 67 11.05 7.18 -7.81
CA TRP A 67 12.12 7.26 -8.80
C TRP A 67 12.13 8.61 -9.51
N TRP A 68 10.96 9.05 -9.98
CA TRP A 68 10.84 10.36 -10.62
C TRP A 68 11.11 11.48 -9.62
N PHE A 69 10.59 11.41 -8.40
CA PHE A 69 10.82 12.45 -7.40
C PHE A 69 12.30 12.58 -6.99
N SER A 70 13.00 11.44 -6.85
CA SER A 70 14.42 11.36 -6.49
C SER A 70 15.38 11.61 -7.66
N SER A 71 14.88 11.69 -8.90
CA SER A 71 15.70 12.00 -10.09
C SER A 71 16.34 13.39 -10.06
N LYS A 72 15.87 14.28 -9.16
CA LYS A 72 16.44 15.61 -8.91
C LYS A 72 16.99 15.65 -7.47
N PRO A 73 18.00 16.48 -7.17
CA PRO A 73 18.45 16.69 -5.80
C PRO A 73 17.29 17.16 -4.91
N ARG A 74 17.07 16.45 -3.80
CA ARG A 74 16.03 16.77 -2.81
C ARG A 74 16.64 16.97 -1.43
N PRO A 75 16.00 17.76 -0.55
CA PRO A 75 16.40 17.83 0.85
C PRO A 75 16.42 16.43 1.47
N LYS A 76 17.31 16.26 2.46
CA LYS A 76 17.26 15.07 3.33
C LYS A 76 15.86 14.95 3.94
N MET A 77 15.38 13.72 4.10
CA MET A 77 14.04 13.32 4.57
C MET A 77 12.91 13.46 3.55
N ALA A 78 13.10 14.17 2.43
CA ALA A 78 12.02 14.39 1.48
C ALA A 78 11.56 13.08 0.80
N VAL A 79 12.50 12.26 0.34
CA VAL A 79 12.18 11.00 -0.35
C VAL A 79 11.53 10.01 0.62
N SER A 80 12.04 9.91 1.85
CA SER A 80 11.44 9.07 2.90
C SER A 80 10.04 9.56 3.31
N GLY A 81 9.83 10.87 3.40
CA GLY A 81 8.51 11.45 3.67
C GLY A 81 7.50 11.14 2.58
N LEU A 82 7.91 11.25 1.31
CA LEU A 82 7.06 10.89 0.17
C LEU A 82 6.73 9.39 0.15
N PHE A 83 7.69 8.52 0.48
CA PHE A 83 7.44 7.09 0.60
C PHE A 83 6.36 6.79 1.64
N LEU A 84 6.46 7.38 2.84
CA LEU A 84 5.50 7.16 3.92
C LEU A 84 4.09 7.65 3.57
N ILE A 85 3.99 8.83 2.95
CA ILE A 85 2.71 9.36 2.46
C ILE A 85 2.13 8.45 1.38
N GLY A 86 2.91 8.15 0.34
CA GLY A 86 2.47 7.36 -0.80
C GLY A 86 2.04 5.95 -0.41
N TYR A 87 2.87 5.25 0.36
CA TYR A 87 2.54 3.93 0.88
C TYR A 87 1.30 3.96 1.77
N GLY A 88 1.21 4.91 2.72
CA GLY A 88 0.06 5.02 3.61
C GLY A 88 -1.24 5.30 2.86
N VAL A 89 -1.23 6.19 1.86
CA VAL A 89 -2.40 6.49 1.03
C VAL A 89 -2.83 5.26 0.23
N PHE A 90 -1.90 4.61 -0.48
CA PHE A 90 -2.21 3.42 -1.26
C PHE A 90 -2.72 2.27 -0.40
N ARG A 91 -2.09 2.06 0.77
CA ARG A 91 -2.52 1.07 1.74
C ARG A 91 -3.94 1.34 2.21
N PHE A 92 -4.25 2.59 2.59
CA PHE A 92 -5.58 2.98 3.03
C PHE A 92 -6.65 2.73 1.96
N LEU A 93 -6.34 3.02 0.68
CA LEU A 93 -7.27 2.81 -0.44
C LEU A 93 -7.54 1.33 -0.71
N VAL A 94 -6.50 0.49 -0.76
CA VAL A 94 -6.64 -0.95 -1.00
C VAL A 94 -7.42 -1.62 0.13
N GLU A 95 -7.27 -1.14 1.36
CA GLU A 95 -7.87 -1.75 2.53
C GLU A 95 -9.41 -1.70 2.52
N PHE A 96 -10.03 -0.79 1.75
CA PHE A 96 -11.48 -0.79 1.54
C PHE A 96 -11.98 -2.05 0.82
N VAL A 97 -11.18 -2.57 -0.12
CA VAL A 97 -11.50 -3.76 -0.92
C VAL A 97 -10.85 -5.03 -0.38
N ARG A 98 -9.91 -4.92 0.56
CA ARG A 98 -9.23 -6.06 1.19
C ARG A 98 -10.12 -6.70 2.25
N GLN A 99 -10.11 -8.02 2.33
CA GLN A 99 -10.74 -8.71 3.45
C GLN A 99 -9.82 -8.58 4.68
N PRO A 100 -10.34 -8.19 5.86
CA PRO A 100 -9.51 -8.13 7.06
C PRO A 100 -8.94 -9.50 7.40
N ASP A 101 -7.72 -9.53 7.94
CA ASP A 101 -7.08 -10.78 8.33
C ASP A 101 -7.94 -11.50 9.39
N PRO A 102 -8.18 -12.83 9.27
CA PRO A 102 -9.14 -13.55 10.11
C PRO A 102 -8.92 -13.40 11.62
N GLN A 103 -7.67 -13.16 12.03
CA GLN A 103 -7.25 -13.01 13.43
C GLN A 103 -7.56 -11.62 14.00
N LEU A 104 -7.63 -10.58 13.17
CA LEU A 104 -7.80 -9.19 13.61
C LEU A 104 -9.22 -8.68 13.36
N GLY A 105 -9.88 -9.16 12.29
CA GLY A 105 -11.23 -8.71 11.93
C GLY A 105 -11.33 -7.20 11.73
N TYR A 106 -12.53 -6.65 11.92
CA TYR A 106 -12.74 -5.20 11.98
C TYR A 106 -12.55 -4.70 13.41
N LEU A 107 -11.76 -3.63 13.56
CA LEU A 107 -11.41 -3.07 14.86
C LEU A 107 -12.52 -2.19 15.43
N ALA A 108 -13.21 -1.43 14.57
CA ALA A 108 -14.28 -0.53 14.99
C ALA A 108 -15.35 -0.37 13.90
N PHE A 109 -16.61 -0.26 14.34
CA PHE A 109 -17.78 0.11 13.51
C PHE A 109 -18.03 -0.75 12.26
N GLY A 110 -17.41 -1.92 12.13
CA GLY A 110 -17.60 -2.83 10.99
C GLY A 110 -16.95 -2.39 9.68
N TRP A 111 -16.15 -1.32 9.68
CA TRP A 111 -15.47 -0.82 8.48
C TRP A 111 -13.97 -0.51 8.71
N LEU A 112 -13.57 -0.25 9.95
CA LEU A 112 -12.18 0.12 10.27
C LEU A 112 -11.31 -1.13 10.40
N THR A 113 -10.21 -1.20 9.65
CA THR A 113 -9.23 -2.29 9.76
C THR A 113 -7.89 -1.81 10.34
N MET A 114 -7.06 -2.76 10.78
CA MET A 114 -5.70 -2.46 11.26
C MET A 114 -4.84 -1.79 10.19
N GLY A 115 -5.04 -2.14 8.91
CA GLY A 115 -4.34 -1.51 7.78
C GLY A 115 -4.63 -0.01 7.69
N GLN A 116 -5.88 0.40 7.88
CA GLN A 116 -6.26 1.82 7.88
C GLN A 116 -5.69 2.57 9.10
N VAL A 117 -5.75 1.95 10.28
CA VAL A 117 -5.20 2.53 11.52
C VAL A 117 -3.71 2.75 11.41
N LEU A 118 -2.95 1.80 10.86
CA LEU A 118 -1.50 1.94 10.69
C LEU A 118 -1.13 2.90 9.56
N SER A 119 -1.98 3.05 8.55
CA SER A 119 -1.74 3.96 7.43
C SER A 119 -1.76 5.43 7.85
N LEU A 120 -2.64 5.81 8.80
CA LEU A 120 -2.79 7.21 9.22
C LEU A 120 -1.53 7.78 9.90
N PRO A 121 -0.91 7.12 10.91
CA PRO A 121 0.36 7.55 11.48
C PRO A 121 1.48 7.65 10.45
N MET A 122 1.51 6.74 9.47
CA MET A 122 2.51 6.80 8.39
C MET A 122 2.34 8.04 7.53
N ILE A 123 1.11 8.36 7.11
CA ILE A 123 0.82 9.57 6.33
C ILE A 123 1.21 10.82 7.13
N LEU A 124 0.83 10.89 8.40
CA LEU A 124 1.16 12.03 9.28
C LEU A 124 2.67 12.18 9.46
N ALA A 125 3.38 11.09 9.77
CA ALA A 125 4.84 11.11 9.90
C ALA A 125 5.51 11.55 8.60
N GLY A 126 5.05 11.05 7.45
CA GLY A 126 5.56 11.45 6.15
C GLY A 126 5.34 12.93 5.83
N ALA A 127 4.16 13.47 6.17
CA ALA A 127 3.84 14.89 6.02
C ALA A 127 4.74 15.79 6.91
N VAL A 128 4.96 15.39 8.17
CA VAL A 128 5.89 16.08 9.07
C VAL A 128 7.31 16.07 8.52
N LEU A 129 7.80 14.94 8.02
CA LEU A 129 9.13 14.84 7.42
C LEU A 129 9.27 15.73 6.19
N MET A 130 8.28 15.74 5.29
CA MET A 130 8.21 16.64 4.14
C MET A 130 8.28 18.11 4.55
N PHE A 131 7.48 18.51 5.54
CA PHE A 131 7.44 19.87 6.03
C PHE A 131 8.78 20.33 6.62
N ILE A 132 9.40 19.49 7.45
CA ILE A 132 10.71 19.77 8.05
C ILE A 132 11.81 19.82 6.96
N ALA A 133 11.77 18.90 6.01
CA ALA A 133 12.74 18.81 4.91
C ALA A 133 12.82 20.10 4.10
N TYR A 134 11.67 20.69 3.77
CA TYR A 134 11.62 21.92 2.98
C TYR A 134 11.78 23.19 3.81
N ARG A 135 11.48 23.17 5.12
CA ARG A 135 11.78 24.30 6.01
C ARG A 135 13.26 24.47 6.34
N ARG A 136 14.04 23.38 6.38
CA ARG A 136 15.50 23.46 6.68
C ARG A 136 16.35 23.84 5.47
N ASN A 137 15.77 23.76 4.27
CA ASN A 137 16.42 24.08 3.00
C ASN A 137 16.00 25.44 2.41
N ALA A 138 15.06 26.14 3.06
CA ALA A 138 14.70 27.52 2.78
C ALA A 138 15.47 28.45 3.72
#